data_AF-A0A8T5BA02-F1
#
_entry.id   AF-A0A8T5BA02-F1
#
_cell.length_a   1.000
_cell.length_b   1.000
_cell.length_c   1.000
_cell.angle_alpha   90.00
_cell.angle_beta   90.00
_cell.angle_gamma   90.00
#
_symmetry.space_group_name_H-M   'P 1'
#
loop_
_entity.id
_entity.type
_entity.pdbx_description
1 polymer ?
#
loop_
_entity_poly.entity_id
_entity_poly.type
_entity_poly.pdbx_seq_one_letter_code
_entity_poly.pdbx_strand_id
1 'polypeptide(L)'
;MRGEGAIVFLTAFIIMLLVTLNVPTIPPGRSIYGLLEVPEIDYPVRGIPATRLAIAVFNGVFYGIIAWLLFTFGKKFIKPV
;
A
#
# COMPACT_ATOMS: atom_id res chain seq x y z
N MET A 1 19.31 -6.71 13.07
CA MET A 1 18.07 -6.45 12.30
C MET A 1 18.37 -5.79 10.95
N ARG A 2 19.26 -6.35 10.13
CA ARG A 2 19.64 -5.67 8.87
C ARG A 2 18.77 -6.19 7.71
N GLY A 3 17.65 -5.52 7.43
CA GLY A 3 16.92 -5.66 6.16
C GLY A 3 15.59 -6.46 6.17
N GLU A 4 15.38 -7.41 7.07
CA GLU A 4 14.19 -8.30 7.02
C GLU A 4 12.86 -7.54 7.02
N GLY A 5 12.73 -6.49 7.85
CA GLY A 5 11.51 -5.68 7.88
C GLY A 5 11.27 -4.91 6.57
N ALA A 6 12.33 -4.46 5.92
CA ALA A 6 12.22 -3.79 4.62
C ALA A 6 11.76 -4.76 3.52
N ILE A 7 12.17 -6.04 3.59
CA ILE A 7 11.70 -7.08 2.67
C ILE A 7 10.20 -7.34 2.87
N VAL A 8 9.72 -7.40 4.12
CA VAL A 8 8.29 -7.55 4.43
C VAL A 8 7.50 -6.35 3.90
N PHE A 9 7.98 -5.14 4.15
CA PHE A 9 7.37 -3.91 3.61
C PHE A 9 7.27 -3.97 2.08
N LEU A 10 8.38 -4.24 1.41
CA LEU A 10 8.46 -4.21 -0.05
C LEU A 10 7.57 -5.28 -0.68
N THR A 11 7.53 -6.47 -0.07
CA THR A 11 6.67 -7.57 -0.52
C THR A 11 5.20 -7.19 -0.40
N ALA A 12 4.77 -6.69 0.76
CA ALA A 12 3.40 -6.24 0.96
C ALA A 12 3.03 -5.06 0.06
N PHE A 13 3.96 -4.12 -0.14
CA PHE A 13 3.79 -2.98 -1.05
C PHE A 13 3.54 -3.45 -2.48
N ILE A 14 4.38 -4.32 -3.03
CA ILE A 14 4.26 -4.81 -4.42
C ILE A 14 2.95 -5.59 -4.60
N ILE A 15 2.62 -6.47 -3.65
CA ILE A 15 1.37 -7.24 -3.70
C ILE A 15 0.18 -6.27 -3.73
N MET A 16 0.11 -5.32 -2.79
CA MET A 16 -1.01 -4.40 -2.69
C MET A 16 -1.08 -3.40 -3.85
N LEU A 17 0.05 -3.01 -4.42
CA LEU A 17 0.12 -2.22 -5.65
C LEU A 17 -0.56 -2.99 -6.80
N LEU A 18 -0.15 -4.23 -7.06
CA LEU A 18 -0.70 -5.06 -8.14
C LEU A 18 -2.18 -5.37 -7.93
N VAL A 19 -2.57 -5.68 -6.70
CA VAL A 19 -3.98 -5.96 -6.36
C VAL A 19 -4.83 -4.70 -6.56
N THR A 20 -4.40 -3.54 -6.05
CA THR A 20 -5.19 -2.29 -6.14
C THR A 20 -5.26 -1.76 -7.58
N LEU A 21 -4.24 -1.99 -8.41
CA LEU A 21 -4.29 -1.68 -9.84
C LEU A 21 -5.45 -2.40 -10.56
N ASN A 22 -5.81 -3.60 -10.11
CA ASN A 22 -6.93 -4.38 -10.64
C ASN A 22 -8.24 -4.10 -9.89
N VAL A 23 -8.17 -3.78 -8.60
CA VAL A 23 -9.31 -3.53 -7.72
C VAL A 23 -9.11 -2.20 -6.96
N PRO A 24 -9.37 -1.04 -7.60
CA PRO A 24 -9.07 0.27 -7.02
C PRO A 24 -10.00 0.68 -5.88
N THR A 25 -11.07 -0.09 -5.63
CA THR A 25 -12.03 0.16 -4.54
C THR A 25 -11.52 -0.30 -3.18
N ILE A 26 -10.37 -0.98 -3.13
CA ILE A 26 -9.76 -1.41 -1.88
C ILE A 26 -9.42 -0.16 -1.04
N PRO A 27 -9.89 -0.08 0.21
CA PRO A 27 -9.54 1.01 1.11
C PRO A 27 -8.05 0.94 1.51
N PRO A 28 -7.46 2.01 2.07
CA PRO A 28 -8.08 3.32 2.32
C PRO A 28 -7.97 4.30 1.15
N GLY A 29 -7.19 4.01 0.11
CA GLY A 29 -6.83 4.96 -0.94
C GLY A 29 -8.04 5.60 -1.63
N ARG A 30 -9.03 4.78 -2.03
CA ARG A 30 -10.28 5.30 -2.61
C ARG A 30 -11.08 6.14 -1.61
N SER A 31 -11.15 5.69 -0.36
CA SER A 31 -11.88 6.39 0.70
C SER A 31 -11.27 7.76 1.00
N ILE A 32 -9.95 7.87 1.01
CA ILE A 32 -9.23 9.14 1.23
C ILE A 32 -9.42 10.09 0.06
N TYR A 33 -9.38 9.59 -1.19
CA TYR A 33 -9.69 10.39 -2.37
C TYR A 33 -11.09 11.01 -2.27
N GLY A 34 -12.09 10.21 -1.90
CA GLY A 34 -13.45 10.70 -1.69
C GLY A 34 -13.58 11.67 -0.52
N LEU A 35 -12.89 11.40 0.60
CA LEU A 35 -12.92 12.25 1.80
C LEU A 35 -12.28 13.62 1.57
N LEU A 36 -11.20 13.67 0.80
CA LEU A 36 -10.46 14.90 0.49
C LEU A 36 -10.99 15.60 -0.75
N GLU A 37 -12.05 15.08 -1.38
CA GLU A 37 -12.65 15.59 -2.62
C GLU A 37 -11.60 15.84 -3.72
N VAL A 38 -10.58 14.96 -3.79
CA VAL A 38 -9.49 15.13 -4.76
C VAL A 38 -10.05 14.92 -6.15
N PRO A 39 -9.86 15.86 -7.10
CA PRO A 39 -10.31 15.70 -8.47
C PRO A 39 -9.77 14.42 -9.09
N GLU A 40 -10.67 13.60 -9.64
CA GLU A 40 -10.29 12.39 -10.36
C GLU A 40 -9.82 12.75 -11.77
N ILE A 41 -8.67 12.21 -12.15
CA ILE A 41 -7.98 12.50 -13.40
C ILE A 41 -7.69 11.20 -14.14
N ASP A 42 -8.23 11.12 -15.35
CA ASP A 42 -8.18 9.92 -16.19
C ASP A 42 -7.09 9.97 -17.26
N TYR A 43 -6.20 10.97 -17.24
CA TYR A 43 -5.11 10.97 -18.21
C TYR A 43 -4.28 9.69 -18.03
N PRO A 44 -4.05 8.93 -19.12
CA PRO A 44 -3.45 7.62 -19.02
C PRO A 44 -1.94 7.73 -18.86
N VAL A 45 -1.41 7.09 -17.82
CA VAL A 45 0.03 6.81 -17.69
C VAL A 45 0.24 5.36 -18.14
N ARG A 46 0.77 5.19 -19.36
CA ARG A 46 0.91 3.88 -20.01
C ARG A 46 -0.42 3.08 -20.05
N GLY A 47 -1.54 3.76 -20.27
CA GLY A 47 -2.88 3.14 -20.35
C GLY A 47 -3.58 2.92 -19.02
N ILE A 48 -2.98 3.31 -17.89
CA ILE A 48 -3.60 3.25 -16.56
C ILE A 48 -4.00 4.67 -16.13
N PRO A 49 -5.26 4.92 -15.68
CA PRO A 49 -5.67 6.22 -15.17
C PRO A 49 -4.78 6.69 -14.02
N ALA A 50 -4.39 7.96 -14.02
CA ALA A 50 -3.50 8.53 -13.01
C ALA A 50 -4.07 8.41 -11.58
N THR A 51 -5.37 8.64 -11.40
CA THR A 51 -6.05 8.43 -10.10
C THR A 51 -5.94 6.99 -9.61
N ARG A 52 -6.05 6.00 -10.50
CA ARG A 52 -5.91 4.58 -10.14
C ARG A 52 -4.49 4.26 -9.68
N LEU A 53 -3.46 4.82 -10.33
CA LEU A 53 -2.08 4.67 -9.90
C LEU A 53 -1.84 5.29 -8.53
N ALA A 54 -2.35 6.50 -8.29
CA ALA A 54 -2.21 7.17 -7.01
C ALA A 54 -2.86 6.35 -5.87
N ILE A 55 -4.08 5.86 -6.08
CA ILE A 55 -4.78 4.98 -5.13
C ILE A 55 -3.97 3.70 -4.87
N ALA A 56 -3.43 3.07 -5.92
CA ALA A 56 -2.63 1.84 -5.79
C ALA A 56 -1.33 2.06 -5.00
N VAL A 57 -0.61 3.15 -5.27
CA VAL A 57 0.60 3.48 -4.51
C VAL A 57 0.26 3.77 -3.05
N PHE A 58 -0.80 4.53 -2.80
CA PHE A 58 -1.23 4.86 -1.44
C PHE A 58 -1.57 3.59 -0.63
N ASN A 59 -2.37 2.69 -1.20
CA ASN A 59 -2.67 1.40 -0.59
C ASN A 59 -1.41 0.57 -0.36
N GLY A 60 -0.53 0.48 -1.36
CA GLY A 60 0.75 -0.20 -1.25
C GLY A 60 1.56 0.27 -0.04
N VAL A 61 1.70 1.59 0.12
CA VAL A 61 2.43 2.17 1.26
C VAL A 61 1.72 1.85 2.57
N PHE A 62 0.41 2.07 2.64
CA PHE A 62 -0.36 1.89 3.87
C PHE A 62 -0.28 0.46 4.40
N TYR A 63 -0.58 -0.53 3.55
CA TYR A 63 -0.50 -1.94 3.92
C TYR A 63 0.94 -2.43 4.10
N GLY A 64 1.89 -1.88 3.35
CA GLY A 64 3.32 -2.12 3.58
C GLY A 64 3.73 -1.72 4.99
N ILE A 65 3.33 -0.52 5.44
CA ILE A 65 3.61 -0.05 6.81
C ILE A 65 2.96 -0.98 7.83
N ILE A 66 1.67 -1.34 7.65
CA ILE A 66 0.98 -2.25 8.58
C ILE A 66 1.71 -3.59 8.68
N ALA A 67 2.03 -4.23 7.54
CA ALA A 67 2.72 -5.51 7.52
C ALA A 67 4.11 -5.43 8.19
N TRP A 68 4.84 -4.35 7.93
CA TRP A 68 6.13 -4.11 8.55
C TRP A 68 6.04 -3.90 10.06
N LEU A 69 5.05 -3.14 10.55
CA LEU A 69 4.82 -2.95 11.98
C LEU A 69 4.47 -4.27 12.65
N LEU A 70 3.54 -5.03 12.07
CA LEU A 70 3.16 -6.36 12.57
C LEU A 70 4.36 -7.30 12.64
N PHE A 71 5.20 -7.33 11.62
CA PHE A 71 6.42 -8.12 11.63
C PHE A 71 7.40 -7.66 12.72
N THR A 72 7.63 -6.36 12.82
CA THR A 72 8.61 -5.78 13.75
C THR A 72 8.21 -6.05 15.20
N PHE A 73 6.95 -5.81 15.54
CA PHE A 73 6.45 -6.06 16.89
C PHE A 73 6.21 -7.55 17.15
N GLY A 74 5.63 -8.29 16.21
CA GLY A 74 5.42 -9.73 16.34
C GLY A 74 6.71 -10.49 16.60
N LYS A 75 7.79 -10.16 15.86
CA LYS A 75 9.12 -10.74 16.10
C LYS A 75 9.65 -10.44 17.51
N LYS A 76 9.38 -9.23 18.04
CA LYS A 76 9.76 -8.84 19.40
C LYS A 76 9.00 -9.64 20.47
N PHE A 77 7.76 -10.05 20.22
CA PHE A 77 6.98 -10.86 21.15
C PHE A 77 7.28 -12.36 21.07
N ILE A 78 7.63 -12.88 19.88
CA ILE A 78 7.91 -14.32 19.67
C ILE A 78 9.33 -14.70 20.12
N LYS A 79 10.28 -13.76 20.07
CA LYS A 79 11.58 -13.88 20.74
C LYS A 79 11.62 -12.89 21.91
N PRO A 80 11.05 -13.23 23.08
CA PRO A 80 11.42 -12.51 24.28
C PRO A 80 12.94 -12.67 24.44
N VAL A 81 13.62 -11.55 24.65
CA VAL A 81 15.08 -11.50 24.87
C VAL A 81 15.48 -12.53 25.91
#